data_AF-A0A660NCE3-F1
#
_entry.id   AF-A0A660NCE3-F1
#
_cell.length_a   1.000
_cell.length_b   1.000
_cell.length_c   1.000
_cell.angle_alpha   90.00
_cell.angle_beta   90.00
_cell.angle_gamma   90.00
#
_symmetry.space_group_name_H-M   'P 1'
#
loop_
_entity.id
_entity.type
_entity.pdbx_description
1 polymer ?
#
loop_
_entity_poly.entity_id
_entity_poly.type
_entity_poly.pdbx_seq_one_letter_code
_entity_poly.pdbx_strand_id
1 'polypeptide(L)'
;MKKQQILLLGIIALISTGCITVKVDTKGSTEETSTTTTTTTTTTTANSAVQSQQQTAAAQTVVQVVQAPAQANSSGNYILPYSDSMYYSAYDFAGWDKQSIRYALNEIYARHGRKFDSEDLRNYFSAQSWYYGSIEPKNFSESVLNQYEKKNIELLSSLSSGASSKNVASTTAAATGIQPFADGVYILPYTDSMYYSKSDFAGWDKQTIRYALNEIYARHGRRFKSSDLQDYFSAQPWYSGTVSSDDFNESVLNKYEKKNIELLSSLK
;
A
#
# COMPACT_ATOMS: atom_id res chain seq x y z
N MET A 1 6.03 51.56 -41.07
CA MET A 1 7.39 51.86 -40.55
C MET A 1 8.29 50.66 -40.81
N LYS A 2 9.63 50.82 -40.82
CA LYS A 2 10.57 49.83 -41.37
C LYS A 2 10.91 48.67 -40.42
N LYS A 3 11.36 47.57 -41.04
CA LYS A 3 11.89 46.31 -40.48
C LYS A 3 12.83 46.47 -39.27
N GLN A 4 12.89 45.45 -38.41
CA GLN A 4 14.10 44.62 -38.24
C GLN A 4 13.84 43.30 -37.49
N GLN A 5 14.20 42.17 -38.14
CA GLN A 5 14.70 40.99 -37.44
C GLN A 5 16.22 41.18 -37.30
N ILE A 6 16.81 40.87 -36.14
CA ILE A 6 18.21 40.45 -36.05
C ILE A 6 18.30 39.26 -35.08
N LEU A 7 18.87 38.18 -35.61
CA LEU A 7 19.35 36.99 -34.93
C LEU A 7 20.84 37.20 -34.59
N LEU A 8 21.35 36.70 -33.46
CA LEU A 8 22.68 36.08 -33.29
C LEU A 8 22.79 35.54 -31.83
N LEU A 9 23.21 34.28 -31.62
CA LEU A 9 24.57 33.85 -31.18
C LEU A 9 25.12 34.63 -29.97
N GLY A 10 25.65 34.02 -28.91
CA GLY A 10 25.91 32.60 -28.62
C GLY A 10 27.12 32.46 -27.70
N ILE A 11 27.07 31.50 -26.75
CA ILE A 11 28.19 30.85 -26.01
C ILE A 11 29.36 31.74 -25.50
N ILE A 12 29.59 31.75 -24.19
CA ILE A 12 30.89 31.43 -23.55
C ILE A 12 30.69 31.26 -22.04
N ALA A 13 31.22 30.17 -21.49
CA ALA A 13 31.29 29.93 -20.06
C ALA A 13 32.54 30.59 -19.47
N LEU A 14 32.42 31.21 -18.30
CA LEU A 14 33.56 31.61 -17.48
C LEU A 14 33.32 31.17 -16.03
N ILE A 15 34.03 30.11 -15.65
CA ILE A 15 34.10 29.65 -14.27
C ILE A 15 35.03 30.63 -13.53
N SER A 16 34.52 31.29 -12.49
CA SER A 16 35.33 32.18 -11.65
C SER A 16 35.14 31.81 -10.19
N THR A 17 36.16 31.19 -9.62
CA THR A 17 36.22 30.81 -8.20
C THR A 17 36.49 32.07 -7.37
N GLY A 18 35.51 32.53 -6.61
CA GLY A 18 35.62 33.72 -5.76
C GLY A 18 35.37 33.40 -4.29
N CYS A 19 36.44 33.11 -3.54
CA CYS A 19 36.35 32.99 -2.07
C CYS A 19 36.08 34.38 -1.45
N ILE A 20 34.98 34.51 -0.69
CA ILE A 20 34.71 35.73 0.10
C ILE A 20 35.15 35.47 1.54
N THR A 21 36.26 36.08 1.93
CA THR A 21 36.71 36.16 3.32
C THR A 21 36.13 37.41 3.97
N VAL A 22 35.31 37.26 5.01
CA VAL A 22 34.92 38.39 5.88
C VAL A 22 35.73 38.31 7.18
N LYS A 23 36.55 39.33 7.43
CA LYS A 23 37.15 39.60 8.74
C LYS A 23 36.25 40.56 9.50
N VAL A 24 36.00 40.28 10.78
CA VAL A 24 35.59 41.28 11.77
C VAL A 24 36.39 41.01 13.05
N ASP A 25 37.15 42.02 13.48
CA ASP A 25 37.93 42.04 14.72
C ASP A 25 36.99 42.17 15.93
N THR A 26 37.02 41.31 16.96
CA THR A 26 38.02 41.09 18.03
C THR A 26 37.56 41.66 19.38
N LYS A 27 37.30 40.78 20.37
CA LYS A 27 37.80 40.92 21.77
C LYS A 27 37.53 39.67 22.65
N GLY A 28 38.56 39.22 23.37
CA GLY A 28 38.54 38.12 24.37
C GLY A 28 38.75 36.73 23.75
N SER A 29 39.93 36.09 23.76
CA SER A 29 40.77 35.65 24.89
C SER A 29 40.03 34.68 25.82
N THR A 30 40.46 33.44 26.08
CA THR A 30 41.53 32.56 25.54
C THR A 30 41.12 31.09 25.87
N GLU A 31 41.80 29.97 25.58
CA GLU A 31 43.12 29.58 25.03
C GLU A 31 42.89 28.31 24.12
N GLU A 32 43.65 28.07 23.05
CA GLU A 32 44.75 27.08 22.90
C GLU A 32 44.49 25.62 23.38
N THR A 33 44.90 24.54 22.68
CA THR A 33 45.59 24.34 21.38
C THR A 33 45.49 22.86 20.95
N SER A 34 45.20 22.59 19.66
CA SER A 34 45.78 21.60 18.69
C SER A 34 46.29 20.17 19.16
N THR A 35 46.41 19.08 18.38
CA THR A 35 46.57 18.87 16.91
C THR A 35 46.32 17.39 16.50
N THR A 36 45.73 17.15 15.32
CA THR A 36 46.13 16.17 14.25
C THR A 36 46.53 14.70 14.55
N THR A 37 45.72 13.78 14.01
CA THR A 37 46.04 12.58 13.16
C THR A 37 47.21 11.64 13.49
N THR A 38 46.95 10.31 13.54
CA THR A 38 47.55 9.27 12.64
C THR A 38 47.01 7.85 12.90
N THR A 39 46.76 7.10 11.82
CA THR A 39 46.37 5.67 11.76
C THR A 39 47.52 4.72 12.12
N THR A 40 47.27 3.62 12.85
CA THR A 40 48.02 2.34 12.71
C THR A 40 47.21 1.15 13.27
N THR A 41 47.29 0.03 12.56
CA THR A 41 46.66 -1.27 12.90
C THR A 41 47.67 -2.19 13.58
N THR A 42 47.31 -2.87 14.67
CA THR A 42 47.97 -4.14 15.07
C THR A 42 47.11 -5.04 15.97
N THR A 43 47.17 -6.34 15.68
CA THR A 43 46.55 -7.46 16.39
C THR A 43 47.51 -8.01 17.47
N THR A 44 47.00 -8.71 18.52
CA THR A 44 47.50 -10.02 19.06
C THR A 44 47.35 -10.20 20.60
N THR A 45 46.29 -10.91 21.00
CA THR A 45 46.24 -12.19 21.75
C THR A 45 46.93 -12.44 23.13
N ALA A 46 46.18 -13.15 24.00
CA ALA A 46 46.57 -14.02 25.15
C ALA A 46 47.07 -13.37 26.46
N ASN A 47 46.86 -13.91 27.69
CA ASN A 47 46.03 -14.99 28.31
C ASN A 47 45.88 -14.61 29.82
N SER A 48 45.00 -15.10 30.70
CA SER A 48 44.60 -16.47 31.13
C SER A 48 43.34 -16.38 32.02
N ALA A 49 42.34 -17.26 31.90
CA ALA A 49 42.02 -18.40 32.81
C ALA A 49 41.88 -18.06 34.33
N VAL A 50 40.87 -18.51 35.08
CA VAL A 50 40.41 -19.91 35.28
C VAL A 50 38.94 -19.99 35.81
N GLN A 51 38.13 -20.89 35.21
CA GLN A 51 37.06 -21.79 35.73
C GLN A 51 36.11 -21.41 36.92
N SER A 52 34.94 -22.02 37.14
CA SER A 52 33.91 -22.76 36.36
C SER A 52 32.84 -23.25 37.35
N GLN A 53 31.53 -23.07 37.09
CA GLN A 53 30.48 -24.00 37.59
C GLN A 53 29.27 -24.10 36.62
N GLN A 54 28.98 -25.33 36.19
CA GLN A 54 27.67 -25.81 35.69
C GLN A 54 26.74 -26.03 36.92
N GLN A 55 25.40 -26.14 36.86
CA GLN A 55 24.42 -26.26 35.77
C GLN A 55 23.00 -26.14 36.38
N THR A 56 22.01 -25.60 35.67
CA THR A 56 20.64 -26.17 35.65
C THR A 56 19.85 -25.62 34.46
N ALA A 57 19.15 -26.51 33.75
CA ALA A 57 18.32 -26.13 32.60
C ALA A 57 16.89 -25.84 33.06
N ALA A 58 16.40 -24.63 32.76
CA ALA A 58 14.98 -24.32 32.75
C ALA A 58 14.54 -24.23 31.28
N ALA A 59 13.55 -25.04 30.89
CA ALA A 59 13.01 -25.03 29.53
C ALA A 59 12.27 -23.71 29.27
N GLN A 60 12.94 -22.76 28.64
CA GLN A 60 12.32 -21.53 28.17
C GLN A 60 11.54 -21.84 26.89
N THR A 61 10.21 -21.86 27.01
CA THR A 61 9.32 -21.85 25.84
C THR A 61 9.56 -20.57 25.06
N VAL A 62 10.30 -20.67 23.96
CA VAL A 62 10.51 -19.55 23.04
C VAL A 62 9.17 -19.23 22.39
N VAL A 63 8.50 -18.18 22.88
CA VAL A 63 7.34 -17.61 22.19
C VAL A 63 7.85 -16.98 20.91
N GLN A 64 7.72 -17.71 19.81
CA GLN A 64 8.18 -17.28 18.50
C GLN A 64 7.30 -16.10 18.04
N VAL A 65 7.83 -14.89 18.15
CA VAL A 65 7.15 -13.68 17.66
C VAL A 65 7.09 -13.77 16.14
N VAL A 66 5.94 -14.16 15.61
CA VAL A 66 5.70 -14.24 14.17
C VAL A 66 5.74 -12.82 13.61
N GLN A 67 6.85 -12.48 12.97
CA GLN A 67 6.97 -11.23 12.21
C GLN A 67 6.07 -11.33 10.97
N ALA A 68 5.24 -10.30 10.76
CA ALA A 68 4.40 -10.22 9.58
C ALA A 68 5.24 -10.20 8.28
N PRO A 69 4.76 -10.81 7.19
CA PRO A 69 5.53 -10.91 5.95
C PRO A 69 5.85 -9.54 5.36
N ALA A 70 7.15 -9.27 5.16
CA ALA A 70 7.63 -7.96 4.74
C ALA A 70 7.48 -7.73 3.22
N GLN A 71 6.45 -6.98 2.82
CA GLN A 71 6.37 -6.21 1.57
C GLN A 71 5.93 -4.76 1.86
N ALA A 72 6.55 -4.14 2.87
CA ALA A 72 6.24 -2.77 3.28
C ALA A 72 6.89 -1.73 2.35
N ASN A 73 6.14 -1.25 1.36
CA ASN A 73 6.55 -0.12 0.53
C ASN A 73 6.29 1.22 1.28
N SER A 74 7.35 1.78 1.87
CA SER A 74 7.52 3.20 2.23
C SER A 74 6.33 3.94 2.86
N SER A 75 5.59 3.26 3.73
CA SER A 75 4.44 3.80 4.47
C SER A 75 4.48 3.23 5.90
N GLY A 76 4.69 4.09 6.89
CA GLY A 76 5.31 3.73 8.17
C GLY A 76 4.67 2.55 8.93
N ASN A 77 5.30 1.38 8.85
CA ASN A 77 4.95 0.14 9.57
C ASN A 77 3.47 -0.31 9.47
N TYR A 78 2.74 0.10 8.43
CA TYR A 78 1.38 -0.39 8.18
C TYR A 78 1.39 -1.72 7.43
N ILE A 79 0.48 -2.62 7.79
CA ILE A 79 0.20 -3.87 7.07
C ILE A 79 -0.63 -3.58 5.81
N LEU A 80 -1.60 -2.67 5.92
CA LEU A 80 -2.55 -2.27 4.90
C LEU A 80 -2.50 -0.74 4.67
N PRO A 81 -1.39 -0.21 4.13
CA PRO A 81 -1.15 1.24 4.04
C PRO A 81 -2.18 2.01 3.20
N TYR A 82 -3.00 1.33 2.41
CA TYR A 82 -4.04 1.91 1.57
C TYR A 82 -5.46 1.44 1.92
N SER A 83 -5.65 0.81 3.08
CA SER A 83 -6.97 0.30 3.56
C SER A 83 -8.09 1.35 3.58
N ASP A 84 -7.73 2.62 3.65
CA ASP A 84 -8.59 3.81 3.65
C ASP A 84 -8.88 4.37 2.24
N SER A 85 -8.28 3.84 1.17
CA SER A 85 -8.39 4.41 -0.19
C SER A 85 -8.44 3.39 -1.34
N MET A 86 -8.21 2.10 -1.07
CA MET A 86 -8.17 1.01 -2.04
C MET A 86 -9.00 -0.19 -1.58
N TYR A 87 -9.47 -1.00 -2.53
CA TYR A 87 -10.05 -2.32 -2.25
C TYR A 87 -8.99 -3.41 -2.39
N TYR A 88 -8.83 -4.26 -1.37
CA TYR A 88 -8.04 -5.48 -1.46
C TYR A 88 -8.87 -6.66 -2.01
N SER A 89 -8.18 -7.71 -2.43
CA SER A 89 -8.73 -8.98 -2.92
C SER A 89 -8.27 -10.15 -2.05
N ALA A 90 -8.89 -11.32 -2.20
CA ALA A 90 -8.40 -12.54 -1.54
C ALA A 90 -7.00 -12.97 -2.01
N TYR A 91 -6.54 -12.48 -3.19
CA TYR A 91 -5.24 -12.80 -3.75
C TYR A 91 -4.10 -12.01 -3.09
N ASP A 92 -4.33 -10.77 -2.67
CA ASP A 92 -3.36 -9.95 -1.92
C ASP A 92 -2.92 -10.61 -0.60
N PHE A 93 -3.78 -11.50 -0.08
CA PHE A 93 -3.58 -12.28 1.12
C PHE A 93 -3.30 -13.78 0.85
N ALA A 94 -2.99 -14.15 -0.40
CA ALA A 94 -2.67 -15.53 -0.73
C ALA A 94 -1.42 -16.00 0.04
N GLY A 95 -1.54 -17.13 0.73
CA GLY A 95 -0.47 -17.68 1.58
C GLY A 95 -0.29 -16.99 2.94
N TRP A 96 -1.07 -15.96 3.27
CA TRP A 96 -1.06 -15.37 4.61
C TRP A 96 -1.69 -16.34 5.61
N ASP A 97 -1.08 -16.44 6.80
CA ASP A 97 -1.65 -17.19 7.90
C ASP A 97 -2.79 -16.41 8.61
N LYS A 98 -3.59 -17.11 9.41
CA LYS A 98 -4.74 -16.51 10.11
C LYS A 98 -4.37 -15.38 11.08
N GLN A 99 -3.17 -15.41 11.67
CA GLN A 99 -2.71 -14.36 12.56
C GLN A 99 -2.34 -13.10 11.77
N SER A 100 -1.64 -13.25 10.63
CA SER A 100 -1.35 -12.14 9.71
C SER A 100 -2.64 -11.49 9.17
N ILE A 101 -3.63 -12.29 8.74
CA ILE A 101 -4.97 -11.77 8.38
C ILE A 101 -5.62 -11.02 9.55
N ARG A 102 -5.54 -11.57 10.77
CA ARG A 102 -6.16 -10.97 11.95
C ARG A 102 -5.48 -9.65 12.35
N TYR A 103 -4.16 -9.52 12.20
CA TYR A 103 -3.49 -8.23 12.39
C TYR A 103 -3.90 -7.22 11.32
N ALA A 104 -3.93 -7.62 10.03
CA ALA A 104 -4.40 -6.77 8.93
C ALA A 104 -5.83 -6.24 9.17
N LEU A 105 -6.75 -7.13 9.57
CA LEU A 105 -8.13 -6.78 9.92
C LEU A 105 -8.19 -5.77 11.08
N ASN A 106 -7.44 -6.02 12.15
CA ASN A 106 -7.48 -5.18 13.34
C ASN A 106 -6.72 -3.86 13.16
N GLU A 107 -5.80 -3.75 12.20
CA GLU A 107 -5.12 -2.49 11.85
C GLU A 107 -6.13 -1.43 11.42
N ILE A 108 -7.11 -1.79 10.59
CA ILE A 108 -8.14 -0.86 10.12
C ILE A 108 -8.87 -0.24 11.32
N TYR A 109 -9.25 -1.04 12.32
CA TYR A 109 -9.83 -0.53 13.56
C TYR A 109 -8.83 0.24 14.45
N ALA A 110 -7.57 -0.15 14.46
CA ALA A 110 -6.49 0.49 15.22
C ALA A 110 -6.20 1.90 14.72
N ARG A 111 -6.27 2.14 13.40
CA ARG A 111 -6.13 3.46 12.76
C ARG A 111 -7.18 4.46 13.27
N HIS A 112 -8.35 3.97 13.68
CA HIS A 112 -9.43 4.75 14.31
C HIS A 112 -9.42 4.72 15.85
N GLY A 113 -8.29 4.35 16.46
CA GLY A 113 -8.08 4.41 17.91
C GLY A 113 -8.85 3.37 18.73
N ARG A 114 -9.38 2.29 18.12
CA ARG A 114 -10.03 1.19 18.84
C ARG A 114 -9.00 0.43 19.69
N LYS A 115 -9.32 0.24 20.97
CA LYS A 115 -8.54 -0.59 21.91
C LYS A 115 -8.83 -2.09 21.69
N PHE A 116 -8.06 -2.96 22.33
CA PHE A 116 -8.18 -4.42 22.15
C PHE A 116 -8.21 -5.18 23.48
N ASP A 117 -9.16 -6.11 23.62
CA ASP A 117 -9.25 -7.01 24.78
C ASP A 117 -8.31 -8.22 24.66
N SER A 118 -7.89 -8.55 23.44
CA SER A 118 -6.90 -9.60 23.19
C SER A 118 -5.48 -9.09 23.48
N GLU A 119 -4.73 -9.85 24.27
CA GLU A 119 -3.38 -9.47 24.72
C GLU A 119 -2.39 -9.36 23.57
N ASP A 120 -2.45 -10.27 22.61
CA ASP A 120 -1.59 -10.26 21.43
C ASP A 120 -1.81 -9.02 20.55
N LEU A 121 -3.06 -8.62 20.33
CA LEU A 121 -3.41 -7.39 19.60
C LEU A 121 -2.94 -6.14 20.36
N ARG A 122 -3.12 -6.08 21.69
CA ARG A 122 -2.57 -4.96 22.49
C ARG A 122 -1.06 -4.88 22.35
N ASN A 123 -0.35 -5.99 22.50
CA ASN A 123 1.10 -6.03 22.45
C ASN A 123 1.62 -5.66 21.05
N TYR A 124 0.96 -6.14 20.00
CA TYR A 124 1.30 -5.82 18.61
C TYR A 124 1.07 -4.33 18.29
N PHE A 125 -0.12 -3.78 18.59
CA PHE A 125 -0.45 -2.41 18.22
C PHE A 125 0.19 -1.37 19.14
N SER A 126 0.36 -1.63 20.44
CA SER A 126 1.04 -0.70 21.36
C SER A 126 2.54 -0.55 21.05
N ALA A 127 3.11 -1.44 20.24
CA ALA A 127 4.47 -1.29 19.70
C ALA A 127 4.53 -0.42 18.43
N GLN A 128 3.39 -0.09 17.81
CA GLN A 128 3.35 0.75 16.60
C GLN A 128 3.29 2.22 17.00
N SER A 129 4.22 3.02 16.48
CA SER A 129 4.35 4.45 16.79
C SER A 129 3.15 5.30 16.33
N TRP A 130 2.33 4.79 15.40
CA TRP A 130 1.14 5.46 14.89
C TRP A 130 -0.14 5.17 15.68
N TYR A 131 -0.14 4.17 16.57
CA TYR A 131 -1.36 3.69 17.23
C TYR A 131 -1.64 4.42 18.56
N TYR A 132 -2.83 5.01 18.66
CA TYR A 132 -3.30 5.73 19.85
C TYR A 132 -4.67 5.21 20.32
N GLY A 133 -4.66 4.03 20.95
CA GLY A 133 -5.86 3.36 21.46
C GLY A 133 -6.59 4.15 22.56
N SER A 134 -7.71 4.77 22.21
CA SER A 134 -8.50 5.67 23.08
C SER A 134 -9.97 5.26 23.21
N ILE A 135 -10.50 4.45 22.28
CA ILE A 135 -11.91 4.03 22.24
C ILE A 135 -12.03 2.58 22.69
N GLU A 136 -12.78 2.31 23.77
CA GLU A 136 -13.06 0.94 24.22
C GLU A 136 -13.83 0.14 23.14
N PRO A 137 -13.61 -1.17 22.98
CA PRO A 137 -14.23 -1.99 21.92
C PRO A 137 -15.74 -1.84 21.83
N LYS A 138 -16.43 -1.78 22.98
CA LYS A 138 -17.89 -1.61 23.12
C LYS A 138 -18.42 -0.22 22.74
N ASN A 139 -17.54 0.77 22.65
CA ASN A 139 -17.86 2.17 22.33
C ASN A 139 -17.43 2.54 20.89
N PHE A 140 -16.82 1.60 20.15
CA PHE A 140 -16.38 1.85 18.79
C PHE A 140 -17.57 1.93 17.82
N SER A 141 -17.64 3.00 17.03
CA SER A 141 -18.68 3.18 16.02
C SER A 141 -18.13 2.93 14.62
N GLU A 142 -18.70 1.97 13.89
CA GLU A 142 -18.37 1.73 12.48
C GLU A 142 -18.80 2.87 11.54
N SER A 143 -19.45 3.92 12.05
CA SER A 143 -19.73 5.13 11.28
C SER A 143 -18.47 5.90 10.88
N VAL A 144 -17.34 5.70 11.58
CA VAL A 144 -16.04 6.35 11.25
C VAL A 144 -15.36 5.71 10.03
N LEU A 145 -15.69 4.44 9.75
CA LEU A 145 -15.10 3.66 8.67
C LEU A 145 -15.68 4.08 7.32
N ASN A 146 -14.81 4.30 6.33
CA ASN A 146 -15.22 4.61 4.96
C ASN A 146 -15.60 3.35 4.15
N GLN A 147 -15.96 3.54 2.88
CA GLN A 147 -16.42 2.44 2.00
C GLN A 147 -15.34 1.38 1.72
N TYR A 148 -14.08 1.80 1.57
CA TYR A 148 -12.94 0.92 1.31
C TYR A 148 -12.64 0.08 2.56
N GLU A 149 -12.55 0.73 3.72
CA GLU A 149 -12.29 0.09 5.01
C GLU A 149 -13.34 -0.97 5.34
N LYS A 150 -14.63 -0.66 5.14
CA LYS A 150 -15.74 -1.60 5.35
C LYS A 150 -15.66 -2.84 4.46
N LYS A 151 -15.35 -2.67 3.16
CA LYS A 151 -15.20 -3.79 2.23
C LYS A 151 -13.95 -4.63 2.51
N ASN A 152 -12.85 -3.98 2.91
CA ASN A 152 -11.62 -4.65 3.32
C ASN A 152 -11.83 -5.45 4.63
N ILE A 153 -12.57 -4.90 5.59
CA ILE A 153 -12.99 -5.61 6.82
C ILE A 153 -13.85 -6.84 6.50
N GLU A 154 -14.83 -6.71 5.59
CA GLU A 154 -15.69 -7.82 5.15
C GLU A 154 -14.86 -8.97 4.54
N LEU A 155 -13.97 -8.65 3.60
CA LEU A 155 -13.02 -9.59 3.01
C LEU A 155 -12.14 -10.26 4.07
N LEU A 156 -11.42 -9.49 4.87
CA LEU A 156 -10.47 -10.01 5.86
C LEU A 156 -11.16 -10.84 6.95
N SER A 157 -12.40 -10.49 7.33
CA SER A 157 -13.21 -11.28 8.25
C SER A 157 -13.61 -12.63 7.65
N SER A 158 -13.95 -12.69 6.36
CA SER A 158 -14.23 -13.95 5.66
C SER A 158 -13.00 -14.87 5.64
N LEU A 159 -11.82 -14.33 5.33
CA LEU A 159 -10.54 -15.05 5.31
C LEU A 159 -10.14 -15.54 6.72
N SER A 160 -10.25 -14.68 7.74
CA SER A 160 -9.94 -15.01 9.14
C SER A 160 -10.81 -16.15 9.67
N SER A 161 -12.09 -16.16 9.29
CA SER A 161 -13.05 -17.20 9.68
C SER A 161 -12.68 -18.58 9.13
N GLY A 162 -11.77 -18.67 8.16
CA GLY A 162 -11.46 -19.92 7.47
C GLY A 162 -12.59 -20.38 6.56
N ALA A 163 -13.54 -19.48 6.21
CA ALA A 163 -14.44 -19.64 5.08
C ALA A 163 -13.60 -19.62 3.80
N SER A 164 -12.95 -20.77 3.56
CA SER A 164 -11.87 -20.86 2.60
C SER A 164 -12.45 -20.62 1.22
N SER A 165 -11.84 -19.72 0.46
CA SER A 165 -11.98 -19.64 -0.98
C SER A 165 -11.32 -20.86 -1.65
N LYS A 166 -11.77 -22.07 -1.28
CA LYS A 166 -11.49 -23.33 -1.99
C LYS A 166 -12.36 -23.36 -3.26
N ASN A 167 -12.09 -22.42 -4.16
CA ASN A 167 -12.51 -22.30 -5.57
C ASN A 167 -12.21 -20.86 -6.05
N VAL A 168 -10.93 -20.48 -6.17
CA VAL A 168 -10.49 -19.28 -6.94
C VAL A 168 -9.58 -19.66 -8.11
N ALA A 169 -9.44 -20.97 -8.38
CA ALA A 169 -8.76 -21.45 -9.57
C ALA A 169 -9.78 -21.77 -10.66
N SER A 170 -9.85 -20.88 -11.67
CA SER A 170 -10.36 -21.14 -13.01
C SER A 170 -11.85 -21.52 -13.18
N THR A 171 -12.66 -20.54 -13.63
CA THR A 171 -13.83 -20.84 -14.47
C THR A 171 -14.18 -19.76 -15.50
N THR A 172 -13.79 -18.50 -15.32
CA THR A 172 -14.26 -17.37 -16.15
C THR A 172 -13.59 -17.27 -17.53
N ALA A 173 -12.35 -17.77 -17.69
CA ALA A 173 -11.56 -17.57 -18.92
C ALA A 173 -12.17 -18.20 -20.19
N ALA A 174 -13.01 -19.23 -20.05
CA ALA A 174 -13.52 -20.02 -21.17
C ALA A 174 -14.75 -19.41 -21.88
N ALA A 175 -15.48 -18.48 -21.26
CA ALA A 175 -16.76 -17.99 -21.77
C ALA A 175 -16.67 -16.72 -22.64
N THR A 176 -15.69 -15.85 -22.37
CA THR A 176 -15.55 -14.54 -23.05
C THR A 176 -14.21 -14.31 -23.74
N GLY A 177 -13.23 -15.21 -23.59
CA GLY A 177 -11.89 -15.09 -24.19
C GLY A 177 -10.99 -14.03 -23.56
N ILE A 178 -11.50 -13.27 -22.60
CA ILE A 178 -10.79 -12.18 -21.92
C ILE A 178 -9.83 -12.77 -20.90
N GLN A 179 -8.56 -12.40 -21.02
CA GLN A 179 -7.56 -12.72 -20.01
C GLN A 179 -7.58 -11.64 -18.92
N PRO A 180 -7.97 -11.96 -17.67
CA PRO A 180 -7.68 -11.08 -16.54
C PRO A 180 -6.16 -10.92 -16.34
N PHE A 181 -5.73 -9.95 -15.56
CA PHE A 181 -4.32 -9.90 -15.11
C PHE A 181 -4.02 -11.06 -14.15
N ALA A 182 -2.77 -11.12 -13.68
CA ALA A 182 -2.19 -12.25 -12.94
C ALA A 182 -2.96 -12.71 -11.67
N ASP A 183 -3.92 -11.93 -11.16
CA ASP A 183 -4.80 -12.31 -10.04
C ASP A 183 -6.00 -13.21 -10.44
N GLY A 184 -6.37 -13.25 -11.72
CA GLY A 184 -7.49 -14.07 -12.23
C GLY A 184 -8.89 -13.59 -11.86
N VAL A 185 -9.03 -12.47 -11.14
CA VAL A 185 -10.27 -11.98 -10.52
C VAL A 185 -10.70 -10.62 -11.07
N TYR A 186 -9.74 -9.79 -11.51
CA TYR A 186 -9.94 -8.45 -12.05
C TYR A 186 -9.26 -8.25 -13.42
N ILE A 187 -9.87 -7.42 -14.27
CA ILE A 187 -9.32 -6.99 -15.55
C ILE A 187 -8.37 -5.81 -15.37
N LEU A 188 -8.54 -4.97 -14.34
CA LEU A 188 -7.56 -3.93 -13.98
C LEU A 188 -7.51 -3.70 -12.46
N PRO A 189 -6.79 -4.53 -11.68
CA PRO A 189 -6.77 -4.47 -10.21
C PRO A 189 -6.52 -3.06 -9.65
N TYR A 190 -5.56 -2.30 -10.20
CA TYR A 190 -5.08 -1.04 -9.63
C TYR A 190 -5.74 0.24 -10.18
N THR A 191 -6.93 0.13 -10.79
CA THR A 191 -7.67 1.29 -11.34
C THR A 191 -8.06 2.34 -10.31
N ASP A 192 -8.04 1.98 -9.03
CA ASP A 192 -8.29 2.84 -7.87
C ASP A 192 -7.05 3.56 -7.32
N SER A 193 -5.85 3.23 -7.81
CA SER A 193 -4.59 3.54 -7.10
C SER A 193 -3.44 4.01 -8.00
N MET A 194 -3.43 3.63 -9.28
CA MET A 194 -2.48 4.14 -10.28
C MET A 194 -3.17 4.79 -11.47
N TYR A 195 -2.47 5.69 -12.16
CA TYR A 195 -2.89 6.18 -13.47
C TYR A 195 -2.33 5.28 -14.55
N TYR A 196 -3.17 4.85 -15.48
CA TYR A 196 -2.74 4.19 -16.70
C TYR A 196 -2.48 5.20 -17.82
N SER A 197 -1.81 4.73 -18.87
CA SER A 197 -1.48 5.44 -20.10
C SER A 197 -2.08 4.72 -21.31
N LYS A 198 -2.17 5.39 -22.45
CA LYS A 198 -2.66 4.76 -23.70
C LYS A 198 -1.76 3.58 -24.17
N SER A 199 -0.48 3.60 -23.81
CA SER A 199 0.49 2.52 -24.12
C SER A 199 0.21 1.23 -23.36
N ASP A 200 -0.34 1.29 -22.15
CA ASP A 200 -0.60 0.09 -21.32
C ASP A 200 -1.71 -0.79 -21.92
N PHE A 201 -2.52 -0.20 -22.81
CA PHE A 201 -3.61 -0.83 -23.53
C PHE A 201 -3.27 -1.14 -25.01
N ALA A 202 -1.99 -1.07 -25.39
CA ALA A 202 -1.58 -1.40 -26.74
C ALA A 202 -1.89 -2.87 -27.07
N GLY A 203 -2.66 -3.11 -28.13
CA GLY A 203 -3.09 -4.44 -28.55
C GLY A 203 -4.32 -5.00 -27.82
N TRP A 204 -4.89 -4.28 -26.85
CA TRP A 204 -6.15 -4.65 -26.23
C TRP A 204 -7.32 -4.42 -27.19
N ASP A 205 -8.28 -5.35 -27.22
CA ASP A 205 -9.50 -5.19 -28.00
C ASP A 205 -10.54 -4.32 -27.28
N LYS A 206 -11.48 -3.78 -28.05
CA LYS A 206 -12.53 -2.87 -27.56
C LYS A 206 -13.46 -3.51 -26.52
N GLN A 207 -13.72 -4.82 -26.60
CA GLN A 207 -14.58 -5.51 -25.64
C GLN A 207 -13.86 -5.69 -24.31
N THR A 208 -12.58 -6.08 -24.31
CA THR A 208 -11.76 -6.12 -23.08
C THR A 208 -11.67 -4.74 -22.43
N ILE A 209 -11.39 -3.67 -23.19
CA ILE A 209 -11.40 -2.28 -22.67
C ILE A 209 -12.78 -1.89 -22.11
N ARG A 210 -13.87 -2.30 -22.78
CA ARG A 210 -15.23 -2.05 -22.31
C ARG A 210 -15.52 -2.76 -20.98
N TYR A 211 -15.13 -4.02 -20.81
CA TYR A 211 -15.29 -4.69 -19.51
C TYR A 211 -14.38 -4.07 -18.44
N ALA A 212 -13.12 -3.75 -18.74
CA ALA A 212 -12.20 -3.08 -17.83
C ALA A 212 -12.74 -1.73 -17.32
N LEU A 213 -13.36 -0.93 -18.21
CA LEU A 213 -14.05 0.31 -17.82
C LEU A 213 -15.26 0.04 -16.92
N ASN A 214 -16.08 -0.96 -17.24
CA ASN A 214 -17.27 -1.26 -16.46
C ASN A 214 -16.96 -1.95 -15.13
N GLU A 215 -15.81 -2.61 -14.99
CA GLU A 215 -15.33 -3.19 -13.73
C GLU A 215 -15.18 -2.13 -12.64
N ILE A 216 -14.64 -0.96 -12.98
CA ILE A 216 -14.50 0.17 -12.03
C ILE A 216 -15.87 0.49 -11.42
N TYR A 217 -16.91 0.64 -12.25
CA TYR A 217 -18.28 0.86 -11.78
C TYR A 217 -18.88 -0.35 -11.04
N ALA A 218 -18.54 -1.58 -11.45
CA ALA A 218 -19.05 -2.82 -10.86
C ALA A 218 -18.54 -3.02 -9.42
N ARG A 219 -17.30 -2.60 -9.11
CA ARG A 219 -16.73 -2.64 -7.74
C ARG A 219 -17.55 -1.79 -6.75
N HIS A 220 -18.12 -0.68 -7.23
CA HIS A 220 -19.05 0.17 -6.47
C HIS A 220 -20.52 -0.29 -6.56
N GLY A 221 -20.77 -1.55 -6.95
CA GLY A 221 -22.09 -2.18 -6.93
C GLY A 221 -23.04 -1.77 -8.07
N ARG A 222 -22.57 -1.04 -9.10
CA ARG A 222 -23.42 -0.60 -10.20
C ARG A 222 -23.97 -1.77 -11.03
N ARG A 223 -25.27 -1.80 -11.25
CA ARG A 223 -25.97 -2.70 -12.18
C ARG A 223 -25.90 -2.21 -13.62
N PHE A 224 -25.96 -3.14 -14.56
CA PHE A 224 -25.83 -2.87 -15.99
C PHE A 224 -27.14 -3.16 -16.73
N LYS A 225 -27.56 -2.22 -17.57
CA LYS A 225 -28.70 -2.41 -18.51
C LYS A 225 -28.35 -3.29 -19.71
N SER A 226 -27.06 -3.41 -20.02
CA SER A 226 -26.54 -4.30 -21.07
C SER A 226 -26.46 -5.72 -20.51
N SER A 227 -27.16 -6.67 -21.14
CA SER A 227 -27.21 -8.06 -20.64
C SER A 227 -25.83 -8.68 -20.57
N ASP A 228 -25.00 -8.53 -21.61
CA ASP A 228 -23.63 -9.05 -21.65
C ASP A 228 -22.74 -8.56 -20.48
N LEU A 229 -22.83 -7.28 -20.13
CA LEU A 229 -22.15 -6.74 -18.95
C LEU A 229 -22.75 -7.29 -17.65
N GLN A 230 -24.09 -7.35 -17.56
CA GLN A 230 -24.76 -7.83 -16.35
C GLN A 230 -24.45 -9.31 -16.11
N ASP A 231 -24.49 -10.15 -17.14
CA ASP A 231 -24.19 -11.58 -17.08
C ASP A 231 -22.71 -11.80 -16.70
N TYR A 232 -21.79 -11.08 -17.35
CA TYR A 232 -20.36 -11.15 -17.02
C TYR A 232 -20.08 -10.77 -15.57
N PHE A 233 -20.61 -9.64 -15.09
CA PHE A 233 -20.37 -9.21 -13.70
C PHE A 233 -21.10 -10.08 -12.68
N SER A 234 -22.31 -10.57 -12.98
CA SER A 234 -23.04 -11.49 -12.08
C SER A 234 -22.34 -12.85 -11.91
N ALA A 235 -21.45 -13.22 -12.83
CA ALA A 235 -20.59 -14.39 -12.71
C ALA A 235 -19.32 -14.15 -11.85
N GLN A 236 -19.00 -12.89 -11.50
CA GLN A 236 -17.83 -12.60 -10.66
C GLN A 236 -18.16 -12.73 -9.17
N PRO A 237 -17.34 -13.43 -8.37
CA PRO A 237 -17.65 -13.71 -6.96
C PRO A 237 -17.60 -12.48 -6.05
N TRP A 238 -16.98 -11.38 -6.50
CA TRP A 238 -16.89 -10.11 -5.78
C TRP A 238 -18.03 -9.12 -6.10
N TYR A 239 -18.80 -9.37 -7.16
CA TYR A 239 -19.80 -8.43 -7.63
C TYR A 239 -21.14 -8.62 -6.92
N SER A 240 -21.69 -7.52 -6.39
CA SER A 240 -22.92 -7.54 -5.59
C SER A 240 -24.14 -6.87 -6.25
N GLY A 241 -23.94 -6.03 -7.27
CA GLY A 241 -25.03 -5.46 -8.08
C GLY A 241 -26.16 -4.76 -7.30
N THR A 242 -25.79 -3.96 -6.29
CA THR A 242 -26.70 -3.34 -5.32
C THR A 242 -27.30 -2.00 -5.75
N VAL A 243 -26.69 -1.27 -6.68
CA VAL A 243 -27.10 0.08 -7.09
C VAL A 243 -27.59 0.05 -8.54
N SER A 244 -28.76 0.63 -8.84
CA SER A 244 -29.24 0.69 -10.24
C SER A 244 -28.30 1.54 -11.12
N SER A 245 -28.36 1.38 -12.44
CA SER A 245 -27.54 2.21 -13.34
C SER A 245 -27.86 3.70 -13.28
N ASP A 246 -29.08 4.03 -12.82
CA ASP A 246 -29.66 5.37 -12.86
C ASP A 246 -29.54 6.08 -11.51
N ASP A 247 -29.42 5.31 -10.42
CA ASP A 247 -29.15 5.79 -9.05
C ASP A 247 -27.64 5.87 -8.74
N PHE A 248 -26.78 5.41 -9.65
CA PHE A 248 -25.34 5.37 -9.41
C PHE A 248 -24.70 6.76 -9.40
N ASN A 249 -24.11 7.14 -8.27
CA ASN A 249 -23.48 8.43 -8.08
C ASN A 249 -21.95 8.34 -8.21
N GLU A 250 -21.37 9.02 -9.22
CA GLU A 250 -19.92 9.07 -9.44
C GLU A 250 -19.13 9.81 -8.34
N SER A 251 -19.78 10.33 -7.29
CA SER A 251 -19.10 10.83 -6.09
C SER A 251 -18.32 9.75 -5.34
N VAL A 252 -18.71 8.47 -5.46
CA VAL A 252 -18.00 7.33 -4.84
C VAL A 252 -16.65 7.03 -5.48
N LEU A 253 -16.44 7.49 -6.72
CA LEU A 253 -15.23 7.24 -7.50
C LEU A 253 -14.10 8.20 -7.09
N ASN A 254 -12.91 7.69 -6.86
CA ASN A 254 -11.74 8.49 -6.49
C ASN A 254 -11.07 9.14 -7.72
N LYS A 255 -9.97 9.88 -7.49
CA LYS A 255 -9.26 10.64 -8.53
C LYS A 255 -8.58 9.76 -9.59
N TYR A 256 -8.11 8.56 -9.22
CA TYR A 256 -7.49 7.59 -10.12
C TYR A 256 -8.56 6.94 -10.99
N GLU A 257 -9.64 6.45 -10.37
CA GLU A 257 -10.77 5.83 -11.05
C GLU A 257 -11.35 6.75 -12.11
N LYS A 258 -11.61 8.02 -11.78
CA LYS A 258 -12.12 9.03 -12.73
C LYS A 258 -11.19 9.24 -13.93
N LYS A 259 -9.87 9.35 -13.71
CA LYS A 259 -8.90 9.53 -14.79
C LYS A 259 -8.72 8.27 -15.65
N ASN A 260 -8.82 7.08 -15.04
CA ASN A 260 -8.77 5.82 -15.75
C ASN A 260 -10.07 5.57 -16.55
N ILE A 261 -11.23 6.00 -16.05
CA ILE A 261 -12.50 6.01 -16.80
C ILE A 261 -12.42 6.94 -18.01
N GLU A 262 -11.91 8.17 -17.86
CA GLU A 262 -11.67 9.10 -18.98
C GLU A 262 -10.80 8.44 -20.06
N LEU A 263 -9.67 7.84 -19.66
CA LEU A 263 -8.77 7.14 -20.57
C LEU A 263 -9.44 5.95 -21.27
N LEU A 264 -9.98 4.98 -20.51
CA LEU A 264 -10.61 3.78 -21.07
C LEU A 264 -11.82 4.12 -21.95
N SER A 265 -12.58 5.17 -21.60
CA SER A 265 -13.70 5.64 -22.42
C SER A 265 -13.26 6.27 -23.75
N SER A 266 -12.00 6.70 -23.87
CA SER A 266 -11.40 7.17 -25.14
C SER A 266 -10.85 6.02 -26.01
N LEU A 267 -10.77 4.80 -25.48
CA LEU A 267 -10.18 3.63 -26.14
C LEU A 267 -11.21 2.58 -26.61
N LYS A 268 -12.40 2.53 -25.97
CA LYS A 268 -13.49 1.61 -26.33
C LYS A 268 -14.14 1.90 -27.69
#